data_AF-A0AAN0LTN2-F1
#
_entry.id   AF-A0AAN0LTN2-F1
#
_cell.length_a   1.000
_cell.length_b   1.000
_cell.length_c   1.000
_cell.angle_alpha   90.00
_cell.angle_beta   90.00
_cell.angle_gamma   90.00
#
_symmetry.space_group_name_H-M   'P 1'
#
loop_
_entity.id
_entity.type
_entity.pdbx_description
1 polymer ?
#
loop_
_entity_poly.entity_id
_entity_poly.type
_entity_poly.pdbx_seq_one_letter_code
_entity_poly.pdbx_strand_id
1 'polypeptide(L)'
;MYVIGIQAPAATLRNVNLFEVVPLAFAEVGSVIAQMIFILNRVFRGIGLDSLGGPIAIFGATSQVNTYGAVYFFNLVALLSVNLAVVNLLPIPIMDGGRVVITLIEMIIRRPIPEKLENALMIAGVALVLVFFVYISFQDVMRIIPN
;
A
#
# COMPACT_ATOMS: atom_id res chain seq x y z
N MET A 1 16.33 -34.82 23.27
CA MET A 1 15.26 -34.00 22.65
C MET A 1 15.93 -33.10 21.63
N TYR A 2 15.96 -33.49 20.35
CA TYR A 2 16.60 -32.72 19.27
C TYR A 2 15.53 -31.99 18.49
N VAL A 3 15.60 -30.65 18.48
CA VAL A 3 14.82 -29.83 17.55
C VAL A 3 15.67 -29.66 16.30
N ILE A 4 15.44 -30.49 15.29
CA ILE A 4 15.96 -30.25 13.94
C ILE A 4 14.95 -29.33 13.27
N GLY A 5 15.27 -28.05 13.23
CA GLY A 5 14.55 -27.04 12.47
C GLY A 5 15.55 -26.07 11.88
N ILE A 6 15.37 -25.70 10.62
CA ILE A 6 16.12 -24.59 10.01
C ILE A 6 15.63 -23.33 10.71
N GLN A 7 16.34 -22.93 11.77
CA GLN A 7 16.14 -21.63 12.38
C GLN A 7 16.77 -20.61 11.44
N ALA A 8 15.99 -19.62 11.01
CA ALA A 8 16.55 -18.46 10.32
C ALA A 8 17.71 -17.93 11.18
N PRO A 9 18.88 -17.63 10.57
CA PRO A 9 20.02 -17.17 11.35
C PRO A 9 19.57 -15.98 12.19
N ALA A 10 19.85 -16.04 13.50
CA ALA A 10 19.53 -14.97 14.43
C ALA A 10 19.98 -13.65 13.81
N ALA A 11 19.07 -12.67 13.72
CA ALA A 11 19.30 -11.41 13.04
C ALA A 11 20.66 -10.86 13.46
N THR A 12 21.65 -10.96 12.55
CA THR A 12 22.99 -10.48 12.82
C THR A 12 22.84 -8.98 12.99
N LEU A 13 23.01 -8.48 14.22
CA LEU A 13 23.04 -7.05 14.51
C LEU A 13 24.25 -6.47 13.79
N ARG A 14 24.08 -6.16 12.51
CA ARG A 14 25.10 -5.52 11.70
C ARG A 14 25.13 -4.08 12.15
N ASN A 15 26.21 -3.69 12.81
CA ASN A 15 26.52 -2.28 13.02
C ASN A 15 26.78 -1.67 11.65
N VAL A 16 25.76 -1.04 11.10
CA VAL A 16 25.80 -0.33 9.83
C VAL A 16 26.11 1.13 10.11
N ASN A 17 27.12 1.66 9.44
CA ASN A 17 27.45 3.08 9.49
C ASN A 17 26.36 3.90 8.78
N LEU A 18 26.19 5.17 9.14
CA LEU A 18 25.18 6.06 8.52
C LEU A 18 25.26 6.06 6.98
N PHE A 19 26.46 5.99 6.42
CA PHE A 19 26.68 5.93 4.96
C PHE A 19 26.29 4.59 4.33
N GLU A 20 26.29 3.49 5.07
CA GLU A 20 25.82 2.19 4.61
C GLU A 20 24.31 2.03 4.80
N VAL A 21 23.73 2.66 5.82
CA VAL A 21 22.29 2.61 6.12
C VAL A 21 21.47 3.25 5.01
N VAL A 22 21.91 4.39 4.48
CA VAL A 22 21.16 5.12 3.44
C VAL A 22 20.91 4.26 2.19
N PRO A 23 21.93 3.71 1.50
CA PRO A 23 21.70 2.88 0.32
C PRO A 23 20.95 1.58 0.65
N LEU A 24 21.17 1.01 1.84
CA LEU A 24 20.43 -0.17 2.28
C LEU A 24 18.93 0.13 2.44
N ALA A 25 18.58 1.26 3.05
CA ALA A 25 17.20 1.69 3.22
C ALA A 25 16.51 1.92 1.86
N PHE A 26 17.20 2.52 0.88
CA PHE A 26 16.66 2.65 -0.48
C PHE A 26 16.42 1.30 -1.15
N ALA A 27 17.33 0.34 -0.98
CA ALA A 27 17.15 -1.01 -1.50
C ALA A 27 15.94 -1.71 -0.85
N GLU A 28 15.76 -1.52 0.46
CA GLU A 28 14.63 -2.07 1.20
C GLU A 28 13.30 -1.45 0.74
N VAL A 29 13.22 -0.13 0.61
CA VAL A 29 12.06 0.57 0.04
C VAL A 29 11.75 0.06 -1.37
N GLY A 30 12.77 -0.11 -2.22
CA GLY A 30 12.61 -0.68 -3.56
C GLY A 30 12.04 -2.10 -3.53
N SER A 31 12.46 -2.93 -2.58
CA SER A 31 11.93 -4.28 -2.39
C SER A 31 10.46 -4.28 -1.96
N VAL A 32 10.07 -3.37 -1.06
CA VAL A 32 8.68 -3.20 -0.61
C VAL A 32 7.80 -2.72 -1.76
N ILE A 33 8.28 -1.77 -2.56
CA ILE A 33 7.58 -1.31 -3.77
C ILE A 33 7.35 -2.47 -4.75
N ALA A 34 8.38 -3.30 -5.01
CA ALA A 34 8.27 -4.44 -5.91
C ALA A 34 7.22 -5.47 -5.42
N GLN A 35 7.19 -5.75 -4.12
CA GLN A 35 6.17 -6.60 -3.51
C GLN A 35 4.77 -6.00 -3.66
N MET A 36 4.63 -4.68 -3.46
CA MET A 36 3.36 -3.99 -3.61
C MET A 36 2.85 -4.06 -5.05
N ILE A 37 3.71 -3.85 -6.04
CA ILE A 37 3.36 -4.00 -7.47
C ILE A 37 2.92 -5.44 -7.77
N PHE A 38 3.60 -6.45 -7.22
CA PHE A 38 3.21 -7.85 -7.35
C PHE A 38 1.80 -8.11 -6.76
N ILE A 39 1.52 -7.59 -5.57
CA ILE A 39 0.20 -7.70 -4.94
C ILE A 39 -0.86 -7.01 -5.78
N LEU A 40 -0.64 -5.76 -6.21
CA LEU A 40 -1.57 -5.02 -7.06
C LEU A 40 -1.91 -5.80 -8.34
N ASN A 41 -0.92 -6.39 -9.00
CA ASN A 41 -1.13 -7.24 -10.16
C ASN A 41 -2.03 -8.46 -9.87
N ARG A 42 -1.95 -9.04 -8.67
CA ARG A 42 -2.86 -10.12 -8.24
C ARG A 42 -4.27 -9.60 -7.98
N VAL A 43 -4.40 -8.43 -7.36
CA VAL A 43 -5.71 -7.78 -7.13
C VAL A 43 -6.41 -7.51 -8.46
N PHE A 44 -5.72 -6.96 -9.46
CA PHE A 44 -6.27 -6.74 -10.80
C PHE A 44 -6.69 -8.03 -11.51
N ARG A 45 -6.10 -9.17 -11.13
CA ARG A 45 -6.47 -10.51 -11.63
C ARG A 45 -7.55 -11.20 -10.78
N GLY A 46 -8.03 -10.55 -9.71
CA GLY A 46 -9.02 -11.11 -8.79
C GLY A 46 -8.49 -12.22 -7.88
N ILE A 47 -7.18 -12.37 -7.75
CA ILE A 47 -6.56 -13.47 -7.00
C ILE A 47 -6.23 -13.02 -5.58
N GLY A 48 -6.81 -13.69 -4.58
CA GLY A 48 -6.49 -13.46 -3.17
C GLY A 48 -7.06 -12.16 -2.61
N LEU A 49 -8.23 -11.73 -3.10
CA LEU A 49 -8.94 -10.56 -2.58
C LEU A 49 -9.26 -10.71 -1.08
N ASP A 50 -9.52 -11.93 -0.61
CA ASP A 50 -9.79 -12.27 0.80
C ASP A 50 -8.55 -12.10 1.71
N SER A 51 -7.36 -11.99 1.10
CA SER A 51 -6.08 -11.79 1.79
C SER A 51 -5.71 -10.32 1.94
N LEU A 52 -6.43 -9.41 1.28
CA LEU A 52 -6.22 -7.97 1.42
C LEU A 52 -6.82 -7.50 2.75
N GLY A 53 -5.99 -6.91 3.60
CA GLY A 53 -6.47 -6.27 4.82
C GLY A 53 -7.11 -4.92 4.48
N GLY A 54 -8.35 -4.71 4.91
CA GLY A 54 -9.02 -3.42 4.82
C GLY A 54 -8.72 -2.50 6.01
N PRO A 55 -9.55 -1.45 6.20
CA PRO A 55 -9.36 -0.46 7.26
C PRO A 55 -9.34 -1.05 8.67
N ILE A 56 -10.10 -2.13 8.89
CA ILE A 56 -10.20 -2.76 10.21
C ILE A 56 -8.91 -3.54 10.50
N ALA A 57 -8.35 -4.21 9.50
CA ALA A 57 -7.04 -4.85 9.61
C ALA A 57 -5.93 -3.82 9.92
N ILE A 58 -5.96 -2.64 9.27
CA ILE A 58 -5.02 -1.53 9.54
C ILE A 58 -5.18 -1.02 10.98
N PHE A 59 -6.41 -0.85 11.45
CA PHE A 59 -6.69 -0.46 12.84
C PHE A 59 -6.14 -1.50 13.82
N GLY A 60 -6.37 -2.79 13.55
CA GLY A 60 -5.81 -3.89 14.34
C GLY A 60 -4.28 -3.85 14.41
N ALA A 61 -3.62 -3.73 13.26
CA ALA A 61 -2.16 -3.64 13.19
C ALA A 61 -1.62 -2.43 13.97
N THR A 62 -2.28 -1.28 13.85
CA THR A 62 -1.87 -0.05 14.56
C THR A 62 -2.07 -0.18 16.07
N SER A 63 -3.18 -0.79 16.50
CA SER A 63 -3.47 -1.01 17.93
C SER A 63 -2.44 -1.92 18.61
N GLN A 64 -1.97 -2.95 17.89
CA GLN A 64 -0.94 -3.87 18.35
C GLN A 64 0.41 -3.17 18.50
N VAL A 65 0.80 -2.34 17.53
CA VAL A 65 2.09 -1.65 17.51
C VAL A 65 2.25 -0.63 18.64
N ASN A 66 1.16 -0.08 19.18
CA ASN A 66 1.20 0.76 20.38
C ASN A 66 1.80 0.05 21.61
N THR A 67 1.79 -1.30 21.63
CA THR A 67 2.36 -2.10 22.72
C THR A 67 3.80 -2.55 22.49
N TYR A 68 4.31 -2.46 21.25
CA TYR A 68 5.63 -2.99 20.86
C TYR A 68 6.77 -1.94 20.85
N GLY A 69 6.47 -0.66 21.07
CA GLY A 69 7.48 0.42 21.20
C GLY A 69 7.82 1.15 19.91
N ALA A 70 8.69 2.17 20.01
CA ALA A 70 8.90 3.17 18.95
C ALA A 70 9.44 2.60 17.62
N VAL A 71 10.32 1.57 17.68
CA VAL A 71 10.91 0.98 16.47
C VAL A 71 9.83 0.33 15.58
N TYR A 72 8.91 -0.43 16.18
CA TYR A 72 7.80 -1.06 15.46
C TYR A 72 6.81 -0.01 14.93
N PHE A 73 6.61 1.08 15.68
CA PHE A 73 5.79 2.21 15.24
C PHE A 73 6.35 2.85 13.97
N PHE A 74 7.64 3.19 13.95
CA PHE A 74 8.27 3.76 12.76
C PHE A 74 8.30 2.78 11.59
N ASN A 75 8.44 1.48 11.85
CA ASN A 75 8.35 0.47 10.80
C ASN A 75 6.95 0.39 10.18
N LEU A 76 5.89 0.40 10.99
CA LEU A 76 4.51 0.45 10.51
C LEU A 76 4.25 1.73 9.69
N VAL A 77 4.68 2.89 10.20
CA VAL A 77 4.52 4.17 9.50
C VAL A 77 5.28 4.16 8.18
N ALA A 78 6.50 3.62 8.14
CA ALA A 78 7.28 3.50 6.90
C ALA A 78 6.57 2.60 5.88
N LEU A 79 6.06 1.44 6.32
CA LEU A 79 5.31 0.51 5.46
C LEU A 79 4.03 1.17 4.92
N LEU A 80 3.24 1.82 5.78
CA LEU A 80 2.03 2.53 5.35
C LEU A 80 2.36 3.68 4.39
N SER A 81 3.44 4.41 4.63
CA SER A 81 3.87 5.53 3.78
C SER A 81 4.27 5.07 2.38
N VAL A 82 5.03 3.97 2.27
CA VAL A 82 5.39 3.38 0.98
C VAL A 82 4.14 2.88 0.25
N ASN A 83 3.21 2.23 0.95
CA ASN A 83 1.95 1.77 0.37
C ASN A 83 1.12 2.94 -0.18
N LEU A 84 0.96 4.02 0.60
CA LEU A 84 0.26 5.22 0.16
C LEU A 84 0.96 5.86 -1.04
N ALA A 85 2.29 5.93 -1.07
CA ALA A 85 3.03 6.45 -2.20
C ALA A 85 2.78 5.64 -3.49
N VAL A 86 2.81 4.30 -3.41
CA VAL A 86 2.54 3.43 -4.57
C VAL A 86 1.10 3.56 -5.04
N VAL A 87 0.12 3.53 -4.12
CA VAL A 87 -1.30 3.64 -4.47
C VAL A 87 -1.59 5.03 -5.06
N ASN A 88 -1.01 6.11 -4.51
CA ASN A 88 -1.20 7.47 -5.03
C ASN A 88 -0.66 7.65 -6.45
N LEU A 89 0.33 6.86 -6.88
CA LEU A 89 0.86 6.90 -8.24
C LEU A 89 -0.02 6.13 -9.26
N LEU A 90 -1.07 5.44 -8.81
CA LEU A 90 -2.00 4.77 -9.72
C LEU A 90 -2.77 5.79 -10.58
N PRO A 91 -3.14 5.42 -11.81
CA PRO A 91 -3.87 6.29 -12.74
C PRO A 91 -5.36 6.39 -12.38
N ILE A 92 -5.68 6.77 -11.14
CA ILE A 92 -7.04 6.88 -10.61
C ILE A 92 -7.35 8.37 -10.43
N PRO A 93 -8.43 8.93 -11.02
CA PRO A 93 -8.69 10.37 -11.08
C PRO A 93 -8.68 11.14 -9.76
N ILE A 94 -9.02 10.49 -8.63
CA ILE A 94 -9.02 11.11 -7.30
C ILE A 94 -7.63 11.17 -6.65
N MET A 95 -6.65 10.47 -7.22
CA MET A 95 -5.30 10.33 -6.68
C MET A 95 -4.30 11.19 -7.47
N ASP A 96 -3.13 11.46 -6.86
CA ASP A 96 -2.08 12.28 -7.46
C ASP A 96 -1.66 11.77 -8.85
N GLY A 97 -1.54 10.45 -9.02
CA GLY A 97 -1.19 9.79 -10.28
C GLY A 97 -2.25 9.95 -11.37
N GLY A 98 -3.53 10.01 -11.01
CA GLY A 98 -4.60 10.34 -11.95
C GLY A 98 -4.48 11.76 -12.49
N ARG A 99 -4.14 12.72 -11.62
CA ARG A 99 -3.88 14.11 -12.04
C ARG A 99 -2.66 14.20 -12.94
N VAL A 100 -1.58 13.51 -12.61
CA VAL A 100 -0.38 13.42 -13.45
C VAL A 100 -0.74 12.89 -14.83
N VAL A 101 -1.52 11.81 -14.92
CA VAL A 101 -1.95 11.24 -16.21
C VAL A 101 -2.78 12.23 -17.02
N ILE A 102 -3.75 12.91 -16.40
CA ILE A 102 -4.57 13.93 -17.05
C ILE A 102 -3.68 15.05 -17.60
N THR A 103 -2.77 15.59 -16.80
CA THR A 103 -1.88 16.68 -17.23
C THR A 103 -0.89 16.22 -18.31
N LEU A 104 -0.40 14.98 -18.26
CA LEU A 104 0.42 14.41 -19.33
C LEU A 104 -0.37 14.31 -20.65
N ILE A 105 -1.64 13.89 -20.58
CA ILE A 105 -2.53 13.85 -21.73
C ILE A 105 -2.76 15.25 -22.29
N GLU A 106 -3.05 16.25 -21.44
CA GLU A 106 -3.19 17.65 -21.86
C GLU A 106 -1.92 18.20 -22.50
N MET A 107 -0.75 17.84 -21.98
CA MET A 107 0.54 18.23 -22.54
C MET A 107 0.75 17.65 -23.95
N ILE A 108 0.34 16.40 -24.18
CA ILE A 108 0.42 15.74 -25.49
C ILE A 108 -0.60 16.35 -26.47
N ILE A 109 -1.85 16.52 -26.04
CA ILE A 109 -2.95 17.05 -26.86
C ILE A 109 -2.82 18.57 -27.06
N ARG A 110 -2.01 19.24 -26.23
CA ARG A 110 -1.83 20.70 -26.15
C ARG A 110 -3.13 21.47 -25.98
N ARG A 111 -4.14 20.84 -25.38
CA ARG A 111 -5.43 21.44 -25.08
C ARG A 111 -5.90 20.98 -23.70
N PRO A 112 -6.52 21.86 -22.90
CA PRO A 112 -7.08 21.47 -21.62
C PRO A 112 -8.26 20.51 -21.82
N ILE A 113 -8.37 19.53 -20.92
CA ILE A 113 -9.54 18.66 -20.87
C ILE A 113 -10.76 19.50 -20.43
N PRO A 114 -11.96 19.29 -21.02
CA PRO A 114 -13.14 19.99 -20.56
C PRO A 114 -13.41 19.73 -19.08
N GLU A 115 -13.65 20.78 -18.30
CA GLU A 115 -13.91 20.70 -16.85
C GLU A 115 -15.05 19.73 -16.51
N LYS A 116 -16.08 19.64 -17.37
CA LYS A 116 -17.18 18.68 -17.23
C LYS A 116 -16.71 17.22 -17.23
N LEU A 117 -15.73 16.89 -18.08
CA LEU A 117 -15.17 15.54 -18.18
C LEU A 117 -14.27 15.25 -16.98
N GLU A 118 -13.43 16.21 -16.58
CA GLU A 118 -12.59 16.09 -15.40
C GLU A 118 -13.42 15.86 -14.13
N ASN A 119 -14.46 16.67 -13.91
CA ASN A 119 -15.38 16.52 -12.79
C ASN A 119 -16.12 15.17 -12.84
N ALA A 120 -16.55 14.72 -14.02
CA ALA A 120 -17.19 13.41 -14.15
C ALA A 120 -16.22 12.26 -13.80
N LEU A 121 -14.97 12.32 -14.25
CA LEU A 121 -13.92 11.35 -13.92
C LEU A 121 -13.61 11.34 -12.43
N MET A 122 -13.53 12.51 -11.80
CA MET A 122 -13.28 12.65 -10.37
C MET A 122 -14.42 12.06 -9.52
N ILE A 123 -15.67 12.37 -9.86
CA ILE A 123 -16.85 11.80 -9.18
C ILE A 123 -16.90 10.28 -9.37
N ALA A 124 -16.65 9.79 -10.59
CA ALA A 124 -16.60 8.36 -10.86
C ALA A 124 -15.49 7.66 -10.07
N GLY A 125 -14.31 8.30 -9.95
CA GLY A 125 -13.20 7.81 -9.13
C GLY A 125 -13.54 7.73 -7.65
N VAL A 126 -14.16 8.77 -7.09
CA VAL A 126 -14.63 8.78 -5.69
C VAL A 126 -15.66 7.68 -5.46
N ALA A 127 -16.65 7.55 -6.35
CA ALA A 127 -17.66 6.51 -6.24
C ALA A 127 -17.05 5.10 -6.28
N LEU A 128 -16.10 4.86 -7.19
CA LEU A 128 -15.37 3.58 -7.29
C LEU A 128 -14.62 3.26 -5.99
N VAL A 129 -13.87 4.22 -5.45
CA VAL A 129 -13.12 4.05 -4.19
C VAL A 129 -14.04 3.78 -3.02
N LEU A 130 -15.18 4.49 -2.92
CA LEU A 130 -16.16 4.27 -1.86
C LEU A 130 -16.79 2.86 -1.94
N VAL A 131 -17.15 2.40 -3.13
CA VAL A 131 -17.67 1.03 -3.32
C VAL A 131 -16.62 0.00 -2.92
N PHE A 132 -15.37 0.20 -3.34
CA PHE A 132 -14.27 -0.69 -2.97
C PHE A 132 -14.01 -0.68 -1.45
N PHE A 133 -14.05 0.49 -0.82
CA PHE A 133 -13.91 0.65 0.62
C PHE A 133 -14.97 -0.14 1.41
N VAL A 134 -16.24 -0.06 1.00
CA VAL A 134 -17.33 -0.82 1.61
C VAL A 134 -17.11 -2.32 1.40
N TYR A 135 -16.74 -2.74 0.20
CA TYR A 135 -16.49 -4.14 -0.12
C TYR A 135 -15.39 -4.76 0.75
N ILE A 136 -14.22 -4.11 0.85
CA ILE A 136 -13.10 -4.62 1.67
C ILE A 136 -13.42 -4.57 3.16
N SER A 137 -14.14 -3.54 3.62
CA SER A 137 -14.54 -3.43 5.04
C SER A 137 -15.52 -4.54 5.41
N PHE A 138 -16.44 -4.91 4.51
CA PHE A 138 -17.34 -6.03 4.72
C PHE A 138 -16.59 -7.36 4.80
N GLN A 139 -15.59 -7.57 3.92
CA GLN A 139 -14.72 -8.75 3.96
C GLN A 139 -13.93 -8.83 5.27
N ASP A 140 -13.38 -7.70 5.74
CA ASP A 140 -12.70 -7.62 7.03
C ASP A 140 -13.61 -8.04 8.19
N VAL A 141 -14.86 -7.54 8.23
CA VAL A 141 -15.84 -7.91 9.27
C VAL A 141 -16.15 -9.40 9.22
N MET A 142 -16.43 -9.94 8.03
CA MET A 142 -16.73 -11.37 7.85
C MET A 142 -15.57 -12.27 8.28
N ARG A 143 -14.32 -11.80 8.15
CA ARG A 143 -13.14 -12.55 8.59
C ARG A 143 -12.97 -12.59 10.11
N ILE A 144 -13.47 -11.58 10.82
CA ILE A 144 -13.36 -11.48 12.29
C ILE A 144 -14.49 -12.25 12.97
N ILE A 145 -15.66 -12.34 12.33
CA ILE A 145 -16.79 -13.13 12.85
C ILE A 145 -16.43 -14.62 12.71
N PRO A 146 -16.24 -15.35 13.83
CA PRO A 146 -15.93 -16.77 13.77
C PRO A 146 -17.17 -17.52 13.27
N ASN A 147 -16.96 -18.52 12.39
CA ASN A 147 -17.92 -19.62 12.25
C ASN A 147 -17.76 -20.57 13.44
#